data_AF-V4AC32-F1
#
_entry.id   AF-V4AC32-F1
#
_cell.length_a   1.000
_cell.length_b   1.000
_cell.length_c   1.000
_cell.angle_alpha   90.00
_cell.angle_beta   90.00
_cell.angle_gamma   90.00
#
_symmetry.space_group_name_H-M   'P 1'
#
loop_
_entity.id
_entity.type
_entity.pdbx_description
1 polymer ?
#
loop_
_entity_poly.entity_id
_entity_poly.type
_entity_poly.pdbx_seq_one_letter_code
_entity_poly.pdbx_strand_id
1 'polypeptide(L)'
;VPVRGHNIFWGSKDNKLQPDEVIKMNANELKHAVDERIRYVVNQTKGMIDHWDVSNEMLHNHYFEEKTGDPYYSHHMYKYLHQLDPKPKLFLNDYNIIPQGTFTSAFVSQANEYKKANVGLYGLGIQCHFPEYEKPDATLIKKRLDQMATTGLPLWVTELDVVVADENTRADWYDITLRSLFSHPAVEGIILWDFYGPQHWRGPDAGLVSDLDYRVNAAGKHYLDLIYQEWNTHVIHDLGNGKIFSVRGFHGDYEVIVKYKGSPIKDQKFTLTKSDTHVDVTVTDIHGKICYSH
;
A
#
# COMPACT_ATOMS: atom_id res chain seq x y z
N VAL A 1 -11.65 -5.11 6.20
CA VAL A 1 -10.66 -4.30 5.43
C VAL A 1 -9.28 -4.70 5.94
N PRO A 2 -8.33 -5.04 5.05
CA PRO A 2 -6.94 -5.30 5.43
C PRO A 2 -6.32 -4.13 6.20
N VAL A 3 -5.44 -4.40 7.16
CA VAL A 3 -4.83 -3.35 7.99
C VAL A 3 -3.31 -3.42 7.94
N ARG A 4 -2.68 -2.26 7.74
CA ARG A 4 -1.24 -2.04 7.96
C ARG A 4 -1.03 -1.48 9.35
N GLY A 5 -0.27 -2.20 10.16
CA GLY A 5 0.25 -1.67 11.41
C GLY A 5 1.39 -0.71 11.12
N HIS A 6 1.18 0.56 11.43
CA HIS A 6 2.18 1.62 11.33
C HIS A 6 2.25 2.35 12.68
N ASN A 7 3.32 2.19 13.46
CA ASN A 7 4.43 1.25 13.34
C ASN A 7 4.66 0.58 14.70
N ILE A 8 5.59 -0.39 14.81
CA ILE A 8 5.98 -0.92 16.13
C ILE A 8 7.03 -0.01 16.76
N PHE A 9 8.01 0.41 15.96
CA PHE A 9 9.13 1.27 16.35
C PHE A 9 9.34 2.38 15.31
N TRP A 10 10.03 3.44 15.74
CA TRP A 10 10.53 4.49 14.87
C TRP A 10 12.01 4.70 15.15
N GLY A 11 12.87 4.67 14.14
CA GLY A 11 14.32 4.75 14.28
C GLY A 11 14.85 6.08 14.84
N SER A 12 14.00 7.10 15.00
CA SER A 12 14.35 8.41 15.52
C SER A 12 14.43 8.44 17.06
N LYS A 13 15.31 9.29 17.59
CA LYS A 13 15.43 9.59 19.04
C LYS A 13 14.55 10.77 19.47
N ASP A 14 13.75 11.35 18.57
CA ASP A 14 12.84 12.45 18.88
C ASP A 14 11.86 12.02 19.96
N ASN A 15 11.70 12.83 20.99
CA ASN A 15 10.83 12.52 22.13
C ASN A 15 9.33 12.62 21.81
N LYS A 16 8.97 13.14 20.62
CA LYS A 16 7.62 13.01 20.07
C LYS A 16 7.32 11.60 19.58
N LEU A 17 8.36 10.83 19.26
CA LEU A 17 8.28 9.50 18.65
C LEU A 17 8.71 8.39 19.61
N GLN A 18 9.55 8.72 20.59
CA GLN A 18 10.00 7.83 21.64
C GLN A 18 9.68 8.42 23.02
N PRO A 19 8.99 7.69 23.92
CA PRO A 19 8.73 8.18 25.27
C PRO A 19 10.02 8.53 26.01
N ASP A 20 9.98 9.59 26.83
CA ASP A 20 11.15 10.07 27.58
C ASP A 20 11.79 8.98 28.45
N GLU A 21 10.97 8.08 29.01
CA GLU A 21 11.42 6.95 29.81
C GLU A 21 12.27 5.98 28.98
N VAL A 22 11.87 5.72 27.72
CA VAL A 22 12.61 4.86 26.78
C VAL A 22 13.93 5.51 26.40
N ILE A 23 13.94 6.81 26.13
CA ILE A 23 15.16 7.55 25.79
C ILE A 23 16.21 7.46 26.92
N LYS A 24 15.75 7.49 28.17
CA LYS A 24 16.59 7.43 29.38
C LYS A 24 17.13 6.04 29.71
N MET A 25 16.52 4.96 29.20
CA MET A 25 16.99 3.58 29.42
C MET A 25 18.46 3.42 29.03
N ASN A 26 19.18 2.53 29.70
CA ASN A 26 20.47 2.06 29.21
C ASN A 26 20.29 0.98 28.12
N ALA A 27 21.40 0.53 27.52
CA ALA A 27 21.37 -0.43 26.42
C ALA A 27 20.64 -1.75 26.76
N ASN A 28 20.81 -2.29 27.97
CA ASN A 28 20.19 -3.56 28.36
C ASN A 28 18.70 -3.40 28.68
N GLU A 29 18.33 -2.29 29.34
CA GLU A 29 16.94 -1.94 29.59
C GLU A 29 16.18 -1.74 28.27
N LEU A 30 16.77 -1.03 27.31
CA LEU A 30 16.16 -0.84 25.99
C LEU A 30 15.99 -2.17 25.25
N LYS A 31 16.99 -3.05 25.30
CA LYS A 31 16.88 -4.38 24.69
C LYS A 31 15.71 -5.17 25.25
N HIS A 32 15.55 -5.16 26.58
CA HIS A 32 14.43 -5.80 27.24
C HIS A 32 13.08 -5.18 26.85
N ALA A 33 13.00 -3.85 26.85
CA ALA A 33 11.77 -3.12 26.51
C ALA A 33 11.32 -3.36 25.06
N VAL A 34 12.26 -3.46 24.12
CA VAL A 34 11.97 -3.81 22.72
C VAL A 34 11.34 -5.20 22.62
N ASP A 35 11.91 -6.19 23.30
CA ASP A 35 11.37 -7.55 23.31
C ASP A 35 9.97 -7.62 23.95
N GLU A 36 9.76 -6.87 25.04
CA GLU A 36 8.45 -6.76 25.68
C GLU A 36 7.43 -6.09 24.77
N ARG A 37 7.82 -5.01 24.08
CA ARG A 37 6.96 -4.31 23.11
C ARG A 37 6.54 -5.23 21.98
N ILE A 38 7.45 -6.00 21.40
CA ILE A 38 7.13 -6.96 20.33
C ILE A 38 6.14 -8.02 20.83
N ARG A 39 6.41 -8.65 22.00
CA ARG A 39 5.49 -9.64 22.59
C ARG A 39 4.11 -9.05 22.84
N TYR A 40 4.06 -7.84 23.40
CA TYR A 40 2.81 -7.15 23.67
C TYR A 40 2.02 -6.89 22.38
N VAL A 41 2.64 -6.29 21.36
CA VAL A 41 1.97 -5.96 20.09
C VAL A 41 1.45 -7.22 19.41
N VAL A 42 2.27 -8.28 19.31
CA VAL A 42 1.84 -9.55 18.73
C VAL A 42 0.63 -10.11 19.48
N ASN A 43 0.68 -10.13 20.81
CA ASN A 43 -0.43 -10.66 21.60
C ASN A 43 -1.74 -9.87 21.42
N GLN A 44 -1.66 -8.55 21.23
CA GLN A 44 -2.84 -7.71 21.02
C GLN A 44 -3.40 -7.76 19.59
N THR A 45 -2.56 -8.07 18.59
CA THR A 45 -2.90 -7.83 17.18
C THR A 45 -2.93 -9.10 16.31
N LYS A 46 -2.65 -10.27 16.91
CA LYS A 46 -2.58 -11.54 16.18
C LYS A 46 -3.84 -11.82 15.36
N GLY A 47 -3.65 -11.99 14.06
CA GLY A 47 -4.74 -12.25 13.11
C GLY A 47 -5.52 -11.01 12.66
N MET A 48 -5.19 -9.83 13.16
CA MET A 48 -5.84 -8.55 12.79
C MET A 48 -5.03 -7.73 11.77
N ILE A 49 -3.72 -7.96 11.71
CA ILE A 49 -2.79 -7.16 10.90
C ILE A 49 -2.25 -8.01 9.74
N ASP A 50 -2.30 -7.44 8.53
CA ASP A 50 -1.75 -8.09 7.33
C ASP A 50 -0.32 -7.63 7.07
N HIS A 51 -0.02 -6.35 7.33
CA HIS A 51 1.27 -5.72 7.06
C HIS A 51 1.81 -5.01 8.31
N TRP A 52 3.12 -5.08 8.55
CA TRP A 52 3.79 -4.28 9.57
C TRP A 52 4.92 -3.45 8.99
N ASP A 53 4.87 -2.15 9.24
CA ASP A 53 6.07 -1.31 9.25
C ASP A 53 6.73 -1.54 10.63
N VAL A 54 7.74 -2.41 10.66
CA VAL A 54 8.31 -2.89 11.94
C VAL A 54 9.06 -1.77 12.65
N SER A 55 9.93 -1.10 11.91
CA SER A 55 10.66 0.08 12.39
C SER A 55 10.75 1.10 11.28
N ASN A 56 10.18 2.29 11.52
CA ASN A 56 10.07 3.36 10.54
C ASN A 56 11.36 4.18 10.44
N GLU A 57 11.71 4.63 9.23
CA GLU A 57 12.75 5.63 8.96
C GLU A 57 14.18 5.26 9.39
N MET A 58 14.52 3.97 9.28
CA MET A 58 15.84 3.46 9.66
C MET A 58 16.95 3.81 8.67
N LEU A 59 16.61 4.30 7.47
CA LEU A 59 17.61 4.81 6.53
C LEU A 59 18.19 6.14 7.00
N HIS A 60 17.36 6.96 7.65
CA HIS A 60 17.70 8.30 8.12
C HIS A 60 18.08 8.33 9.60
N ASN A 61 17.64 7.35 10.38
CA ASN A 61 17.81 7.33 11.83
C ASN A 61 18.30 5.97 12.34
N HIS A 62 19.17 5.99 13.36
CA HIS A 62 19.85 4.80 13.89
C HIS A 62 19.75 4.72 15.43
N TYR A 63 18.68 5.24 16.03
CA TYR A 63 18.56 5.36 17.49
C TYR A 63 18.83 4.04 18.20
N PHE A 64 18.21 2.95 17.74
CA PHE A 64 18.32 1.68 18.43
C PHE A 64 19.71 1.06 18.27
N GLU A 65 20.32 1.14 17.09
CA GLU A 65 21.69 0.70 16.83
C GLU A 65 22.69 1.47 17.70
N GLU A 66 22.61 2.81 17.69
CA GLU A 66 23.47 3.68 18.49
C GLU A 66 23.33 3.44 19.99
N LYS A 67 22.08 3.33 20.46
CA LYS A 67 21.78 3.20 21.90
C LYS A 67 22.14 1.82 22.44
N THR A 68 22.00 0.77 21.64
CA THR A 68 22.32 -0.60 22.04
C THR A 68 23.78 -0.99 21.79
N GLY A 69 24.49 -0.23 20.95
CA GLY A 69 25.85 -0.52 20.49
C GLY A 69 25.94 -1.69 19.50
N ASP A 70 24.81 -2.14 18.96
CA ASP A 70 24.73 -3.23 18.00
C ASP A 70 24.26 -2.67 16.64
N PRO A 71 25.14 -2.63 15.62
CA PRO A 71 24.80 -2.06 14.31
C PRO A 71 23.72 -2.86 13.56
N TYR A 72 23.38 -4.07 14.01
CA TYR A 72 22.38 -4.93 13.41
C TYR A 72 21.17 -5.14 14.31
N TYR A 73 20.97 -4.28 15.32
CA TYR A 73 19.94 -4.50 16.32
C TYR A 73 18.51 -4.50 15.72
N SER A 74 18.26 -3.73 14.69
CA SER A 74 16.99 -3.78 13.95
C SER A 74 16.73 -5.13 13.28
N HIS A 75 17.75 -5.90 12.86
CA HIS A 75 17.54 -7.28 12.38
C HIS A 75 16.90 -8.18 13.44
N HIS A 76 17.28 -8.00 14.72
CA HIS A 76 16.67 -8.71 15.84
C HIS A 76 15.18 -8.38 15.95
N MET A 77 14.78 -7.11 15.81
CA MET A 77 13.37 -6.71 15.88
C MET A 77 12.50 -7.42 14.84
N TYR A 78 12.96 -7.46 13.59
CA TYR A 78 12.24 -8.13 12.50
C TYR A 78 12.18 -9.63 12.73
N LYS A 79 13.34 -10.24 13.03
CA LYS A 79 13.44 -11.69 13.23
C LYS A 79 12.58 -12.16 14.39
N TYR A 80 12.59 -11.44 15.51
CA TYR A 80 11.83 -11.81 16.70
C TYR A 80 10.33 -11.61 16.50
N LEU A 81 9.91 -10.53 15.83
CA LEU A 81 8.52 -10.35 15.41
C LEU A 81 8.05 -11.51 14.52
N HIS A 82 8.81 -11.84 13.48
CA HIS A 82 8.47 -12.90 12.53
C HIS A 82 8.43 -14.29 13.19
N GLN A 83 9.26 -14.54 14.20
CA GLN A 83 9.23 -15.79 14.99
C GLN A 83 7.95 -15.94 15.82
N LEU A 84 7.45 -14.85 16.40
CA LEU A 84 6.24 -14.86 17.23
C LEU A 84 4.95 -14.86 16.40
N ASP A 85 4.95 -14.15 15.27
CA ASP A 85 3.86 -14.15 14.31
C ASP A 85 4.40 -14.09 12.87
N PRO A 86 4.50 -15.23 12.17
CA PRO A 86 5.02 -15.28 10.81
C PRO A 86 3.98 -14.86 9.75
N LYS A 87 2.73 -14.61 10.13
CA LYS A 87 1.63 -14.36 9.18
C LYS A 87 1.70 -12.95 8.57
N PRO A 88 1.90 -11.85 9.32
CA PRO A 88 1.99 -10.52 8.74
C PRO A 88 3.23 -10.37 7.84
N LYS A 89 3.07 -9.63 6.74
CA LYS A 89 4.17 -9.24 5.85
C LYS A 89 4.94 -8.07 6.47
N LEU A 90 6.25 -8.21 6.60
CA LEU A 90 7.09 -7.20 7.23
C LEU A 90 7.72 -6.27 6.19
N PHE A 91 7.69 -4.97 6.45
CA PHE A 91 8.19 -3.93 5.55
C PHE A 91 9.27 -3.09 6.22
N LEU A 92 10.33 -2.77 5.45
CA LEU A 92 11.10 -1.53 5.66
C LEU A 92 10.21 -0.37 5.21
N ASN A 93 10.15 0.77 5.91
CA ASN A 93 9.35 1.93 5.48
C ASN A 93 10.14 3.23 5.67
N ASP A 94 10.26 4.04 4.61
CA ASP A 94 11.09 5.24 4.64
C ASP A 94 10.68 6.33 3.62
N TYR A 95 11.14 7.56 3.88
CA TYR A 95 10.83 8.77 3.09
C TYR A 95 11.96 9.15 2.13
N ASN A 96 11.69 10.14 1.26
CA ASN A 96 12.65 10.67 0.27
C ASN A 96 13.27 9.65 -0.71
N ILE A 97 12.79 8.40 -0.71
CA ILE A 97 13.33 7.31 -1.54
C ILE A 97 13.18 7.60 -3.04
N ILE A 98 12.06 8.17 -3.47
CA ILE A 98 11.84 8.53 -4.88
C ILE A 98 12.53 9.86 -5.25
N PRO A 99 12.35 10.95 -4.49
CA PRO A 99 12.97 12.24 -4.83
C PRO A 99 14.50 12.21 -4.83
N GLN A 100 15.12 11.43 -3.94
CA GLN A 100 16.58 11.44 -3.74
C GLN A 100 17.24 10.11 -4.12
N GLY A 101 18.02 10.13 -5.21
CA GLY A 101 18.64 8.92 -5.78
C GLY A 101 19.69 8.23 -4.91
N THR A 102 20.34 8.99 -4.04
CA THR A 102 21.26 8.47 -3.02
C THR A 102 20.49 7.59 -2.04
N PHE A 103 19.32 8.04 -1.58
CA PHE A 103 18.46 7.27 -0.69
C PHE A 103 17.81 6.07 -1.39
N THR A 104 17.44 6.17 -2.67
CA THR A 104 17.03 4.97 -3.43
C THR A 104 18.10 3.88 -3.39
N SER A 105 19.35 4.25 -3.64
CA SER A 105 20.48 3.31 -3.67
C SER A 105 20.79 2.72 -2.29
N ALA A 106 20.72 3.56 -1.25
CA ALA A 106 20.92 3.14 0.13
C ALA A 106 19.80 2.21 0.60
N PHE A 107 18.55 2.49 0.25
CA PHE A 107 17.39 1.66 0.59
C PHE A 107 17.45 0.28 -0.10
N VAL A 108 17.87 0.22 -1.36
CA VAL A 108 18.16 -1.05 -2.05
C VAL A 108 19.27 -1.85 -1.34
N SER A 109 20.29 -1.16 -0.84
CA SER A 109 21.38 -1.82 -0.10
C SER A 109 20.89 -2.39 1.23
N GLN A 110 20.14 -1.60 2.00
CA GLN A 110 19.51 -2.02 3.26
C GLN A 110 18.55 -3.21 3.04
N ALA A 111 17.71 -3.16 2.01
CA ALA A 111 16.82 -4.25 1.64
C ALA A 111 17.57 -5.57 1.40
N ASN A 112 18.66 -5.51 0.64
CA ASN A 112 19.48 -6.69 0.35
C ASN A 112 20.21 -7.22 1.60
N GLU A 113 20.60 -6.35 2.53
CA GLU A 113 21.16 -6.75 3.81
C GLU A 113 20.14 -7.53 4.65
N TYR A 114 18.91 -7.01 4.78
CA TYR A 114 17.83 -7.64 5.53
C TYR A 114 17.41 -8.99 4.92
N LYS A 115 17.38 -9.08 3.59
CA LYS A 115 17.17 -10.36 2.90
C LYS A 115 18.25 -11.38 3.24
N LYS A 116 19.53 -10.98 3.21
CA LYS A 116 20.65 -11.87 3.57
C LYS A 116 20.59 -12.29 5.03
N ALA A 117 20.13 -11.42 5.92
CA ALA A 117 19.95 -11.72 7.34
C ALA A 117 18.76 -12.66 7.63
N ASN A 118 17.91 -12.94 6.62
CA ASN A 118 16.76 -13.84 6.70
C ASN A 118 15.82 -13.51 7.88
N VAL A 119 15.45 -12.23 8.00
CA VAL A 119 14.66 -11.71 9.13
C VAL A 119 13.14 -11.75 8.88
N GLY A 120 12.68 -12.37 7.79
CA GLY A 120 11.27 -12.38 7.40
C GLY A 120 10.81 -11.12 6.66
N LEU A 121 11.74 -10.36 6.06
CA LEU A 121 11.39 -9.19 5.25
C LEU A 121 10.56 -9.60 4.02
N TYR A 122 9.39 -8.98 3.85
CA TYR A 122 8.53 -9.20 2.69
C TYR A 122 8.73 -8.13 1.61
N GLY A 123 8.72 -6.85 1.97
CA GLY A 123 8.58 -5.77 0.99
C GLY A 123 9.22 -4.45 1.39
N LEU A 124 9.18 -3.51 0.46
CA LEU A 124 9.66 -2.13 0.64
C LEU A 124 8.48 -1.17 0.67
N GLY A 125 8.28 -0.54 1.82
CA GLY A 125 7.40 0.60 2.04
C GLY A 125 8.08 1.89 1.62
N ILE A 126 7.44 2.63 0.72
CA ILE A 126 7.89 3.90 0.19
C ILE A 126 6.85 4.92 0.64
N GLN A 127 7.19 5.77 1.62
CA GLN A 127 6.23 6.75 2.15
C GLN A 127 5.68 7.61 1.02
N CYS A 128 6.55 8.02 0.08
CA CYS A 128 6.15 8.73 -1.14
C CYS A 128 5.58 10.15 -0.89
N HIS A 129 5.99 10.79 0.21
CA HIS A 129 5.86 12.23 0.39
C HIS A 129 6.73 12.96 -0.65
N PHE A 130 6.10 13.59 -1.64
CA PHE A 130 6.83 14.41 -2.60
C PHE A 130 7.27 15.74 -1.98
N PRO A 131 8.36 16.37 -2.45
CA PRO A 131 8.75 17.70 -1.98
C PRO A 131 7.62 18.71 -2.17
N GLU A 132 7.48 19.65 -1.23
CA GLU A 132 6.40 20.62 -1.29
C GLU A 132 6.57 21.56 -2.47
N TYR A 133 5.48 21.83 -3.17
CA TYR A 133 5.44 22.74 -4.31
C TYR A 133 6.40 22.35 -5.45
N GLU A 134 6.76 21.06 -5.53
CA GLU A 134 7.56 20.50 -6.62
C GLU A 134 6.76 19.46 -7.41
N LYS A 135 6.68 19.65 -8.73
CA LYS A 135 5.95 18.75 -9.62
C LYS A 135 6.61 17.36 -9.66
N PRO A 136 5.87 16.27 -9.40
CA PRO A 136 6.37 14.91 -9.59
C PRO A 136 6.80 14.65 -11.04
N ASP A 137 7.91 13.93 -11.23
CA ASP A 137 8.42 13.52 -12.54
C ASP A 137 8.21 12.01 -12.74
N ALA A 138 7.33 11.65 -13.69
CA ALA A 138 7.04 10.26 -14.05
C ALA A 138 8.29 9.46 -14.45
N THR A 139 9.23 10.08 -15.15
CA THR A 139 10.49 9.43 -15.58
C THR A 139 11.35 9.11 -14.37
N LEU A 140 11.44 10.05 -13.42
CA LEU A 140 12.17 9.85 -12.17
C LEU A 140 11.51 8.77 -11.32
N ILE A 141 10.18 8.82 -11.14
CA ILE A 141 9.40 7.82 -10.41
C ILE A 141 9.68 6.43 -10.99
N LYS A 142 9.48 6.25 -12.30
CA LYS A 142 9.74 4.97 -12.97
C LYS A 142 11.18 4.50 -12.74
N LYS A 143 12.17 5.37 -12.93
CA LYS A 143 13.58 5.04 -12.73
C LYS A 143 13.87 4.55 -11.30
N ARG A 144 13.26 5.16 -10.28
CA ARG A 144 13.46 4.74 -8.88
C ARG A 144 12.76 3.43 -8.57
N LEU A 145 11.55 3.23 -9.08
CA LEU A 145 10.82 1.97 -8.95
C LEU A 145 11.58 0.81 -9.64
N ASP A 146 12.10 1.02 -10.86
CA ASP A 146 12.92 0.04 -11.58
C ASP A 146 14.15 -0.35 -10.73
N GLN A 147 14.83 0.66 -10.14
CA GLN A 147 15.98 0.43 -9.28
C GLN A 147 15.63 -0.39 -8.03
N MET A 148 14.53 -0.06 -7.34
CA MET A 148 14.08 -0.81 -6.16
C MET A 148 13.61 -2.22 -6.50
N ALA A 149 12.97 -2.41 -7.66
CA ALA A 149 12.51 -3.70 -8.14
C ALA A 149 13.65 -4.70 -8.36
N THR A 150 14.90 -4.24 -8.53
CA THR A 150 16.08 -5.13 -8.61
C THR A 150 16.31 -5.95 -7.34
N THR A 151 15.76 -5.53 -6.19
CA THR A 151 15.77 -6.32 -4.96
C THR A 151 14.91 -7.58 -5.07
N GLY A 152 13.98 -7.65 -6.03
CA GLY A 152 12.99 -8.71 -6.15
C GLY A 152 11.93 -8.70 -5.04
N LEU A 153 11.88 -7.67 -4.20
CA LEU A 153 10.83 -7.48 -3.20
C LEU A 153 9.68 -6.65 -3.79
N PRO A 154 8.42 -6.93 -3.40
CA PRO A 154 7.30 -6.06 -3.69
C PRO A 154 7.48 -4.64 -3.16
N LEU A 155 7.00 -3.66 -3.91
CA LEU A 155 6.98 -2.25 -3.55
C LEU A 155 5.56 -1.87 -3.10
N TRP A 156 5.47 -1.16 -1.98
CA TRP A 156 4.23 -0.60 -1.47
C TRP A 156 4.42 0.88 -1.24
N VAL A 157 3.56 1.69 -1.85
CA VAL A 157 3.46 3.11 -1.52
C VAL A 157 2.56 3.23 -0.31
N THR A 158 3.08 3.78 0.77
CA THR A 158 2.47 3.68 2.11
C THR A 158 1.80 4.97 2.57
N GLU A 159 2.27 6.14 2.11
CA GLU A 159 1.93 7.44 2.70
C GLU A 159 1.84 8.54 1.62
N LEU A 160 1.32 8.22 0.43
CA LEU A 160 1.36 9.15 -0.69
C LEU A 160 0.61 10.46 -0.37
N ASP A 161 1.32 11.57 -0.54
CA ASP A 161 0.75 12.91 -0.64
C ASP A 161 1.58 13.80 -1.58
N VAL A 162 0.92 14.82 -2.14
CA VAL A 162 1.53 15.88 -2.94
C VAL A 162 1.01 17.23 -2.43
N VAL A 163 1.87 18.26 -2.39
CA VAL A 163 1.54 19.55 -1.78
C VAL A 163 1.64 20.67 -2.81
N VAL A 164 0.51 21.29 -3.13
CA VAL A 164 0.43 22.51 -3.95
C VAL A 164 -0.92 23.19 -3.74
N ALA A 165 -0.93 24.52 -3.66
CA ALA A 165 -2.12 25.29 -3.31
C ALA A 165 -3.28 25.15 -4.32
N ASP A 166 -2.97 25.24 -5.62
CA ASP A 166 -3.98 25.13 -6.67
C ASP A 166 -4.49 23.69 -6.81
N GLU A 167 -5.79 23.49 -6.57
CA GLU A 167 -6.42 22.16 -6.52
C GLU A 167 -6.36 21.44 -7.88
N ASN A 168 -6.37 22.17 -9.00
CA ASN A 168 -6.26 21.57 -10.35
C ASN A 168 -4.82 21.12 -10.63
N THR A 169 -3.83 21.93 -10.27
CA THR A 169 -2.42 21.53 -10.34
C THR A 169 -2.15 20.32 -9.44
N ARG A 170 -2.78 20.28 -8.25
CA ARG A 170 -2.72 19.11 -7.37
C ARG A 170 -3.33 17.86 -8.02
N ALA A 171 -4.44 18.01 -8.75
CA ALA A 171 -5.05 16.93 -9.54
C ALA A 171 -4.07 16.38 -10.58
N ASP A 172 -3.40 17.24 -11.34
CA ASP A 172 -2.39 16.85 -12.33
C ASP A 172 -1.21 16.11 -11.69
N TRP A 173 -0.79 16.51 -10.49
CA TRP A 173 0.33 15.89 -9.79
C TRP A 173 -0.05 14.50 -9.25
N TYR A 174 -1.27 14.34 -8.74
CA TYR A 174 -1.81 13.02 -8.42
C TYR A 174 -1.96 12.14 -9.67
N ASP A 175 -2.39 12.68 -10.82
CA ASP A 175 -2.50 11.92 -12.07
C ASP A 175 -1.17 11.29 -12.48
N ILE A 176 -0.13 12.14 -12.58
CA ILE A 176 1.24 11.72 -12.94
C ILE A 176 1.73 10.63 -11.99
N THR A 177 1.56 10.88 -10.69
CA THR A 177 2.09 10.00 -9.64
C THR A 177 1.36 8.67 -9.62
N LEU A 178 0.03 8.68 -9.49
CA LEU A 178 -0.77 7.48 -9.38
C LEU A 178 -0.63 6.61 -10.64
N ARG A 179 -0.64 7.19 -11.85
CA ARG A 179 -0.41 6.42 -13.08
C ARG A 179 0.97 5.79 -13.13
N SER A 180 2.00 6.52 -12.71
CA SER A 180 3.38 6.00 -12.69
C SER A 180 3.54 4.85 -11.70
N LEU A 181 2.92 4.95 -10.52
CA LEU A 181 2.93 3.90 -9.50
C LEU A 181 2.10 2.69 -9.95
N PHE A 182 0.86 2.91 -10.40
CA PHE A 182 -0.08 1.86 -10.78
C PHE A 182 0.38 1.04 -12.00
N SER A 183 1.09 1.68 -12.94
CA SER A 183 1.61 1.01 -14.14
C SER A 183 2.86 0.16 -13.90
N HIS A 184 3.51 0.28 -12.73
CA HIS A 184 4.76 -0.41 -12.47
C HIS A 184 4.53 -1.82 -11.90
N PRO A 185 5.05 -2.89 -12.52
CA PRO A 185 4.68 -4.28 -12.18
C PRO A 185 5.12 -4.74 -10.78
N ALA A 186 6.12 -4.09 -10.19
CA ALA A 186 6.60 -4.37 -8.83
C ALA A 186 5.79 -3.65 -7.73
N VAL A 187 4.95 -2.67 -8.10
CA VAL A 187 4.07 -1.99 -7.13
C VAL A 187 2.86 -2.88 -6.88
N GLU A 188 2.66 -3.27 -5.63
CA GLU A 188 1.55 -4.14 -5.21
C GLU A 188 0.45 -3.40 -4.44
N GLY A 189 0.71 -2.15 -4.02
CA GLY A 189 -0.31 -1.33 -3.39
C GLY A 189 0.10 0.12 -3.21
N ILE A 190 -0.92 0.98 -3.12
CA ILE A 190 -0.80 2.42 -2.95
C ILE A 190 -1.77 2.83 -1.84
N ILE A 191 -1.26 3.54 -0.84
CA ILE A 191 -2.03 4.15 0.24
C ILE A 191 -1.73 5.65 0.23
N LEU A 192 -2.79 6.45 0.28
CA LEU A 192 -2.68 7.88 0.55
C LEU A 192 -2.53 8.09 2.04
N TRP A 193 -1.68 9.01 2.47
CA TRP A 193 -1.47 9.23 3.90
C TRP A 193 -2.70 9.81 4.58
N ASP A 194 -3.25 10.89 4.03
CA ASP A 194 -4.50 11.48 4.47
C ASP A 194 -5.18 12.20 3.30
N PHE A 195 -6.50 12.27 3.33
CA PHE A 195 -7.31 12.99 2.34
C PHE A 195 -7.82 14.33 2.89
N TYR A 196 -7.83 14.52 4.21
CA TYR A 196 -8.55 15.59 4.88
C TYR A 196 -7.70 16.85 5.08
N GLY A 197 -7.81 17.79 4.14
CA GLY A 197 -6.99 19.02 4.11
C GLY A 197 -6.94 19.79 5.43
N PRO A 198 -8.07 20.11 6.08
CA PRO A 198 -8.07 20.92 7.30
C PRO A 198 -7.23 20.37 8.46
N GLN A 199 -6.92 19.07 8.50
CA GLN A 199 -6.08 18.46 9.53
C GLN A 199 -4.91 17.66 8.95
N HIS A 200 -4.64 17.79 7.66
CA HIS A 200 -3.54 17.09 7.02
C HIS A 200 -2.20 17.55 7.64
N TRP A 201 -1.30 16.62 7.93
CA TRP A 201 -0.05 16.90 8.64
C TRP A 201 0.90 17.87 7.90
N ARG A 202 0.79 17.93 6.57
CA ARG A 202 1.50 18.89 5.68
C ARG A 202 0.69 20.15 5.35
N GLY A 203 -0.42 20.38 6.05
CA GLY A 203 -1.32 21.50 5.81
C GLY A 203 -2.35 21.27 4.70
N PRO A 204 -3.28 22.23 4.51
CA PRO A 204 -4.46 22.07 3.66
C PRO A 204 -4.17 21.85 2.19
N ASP A 205 -3.01 22.29 1.72
CA ASP A 205 -2.58 22.19 0.32
C ASP A 205 -2.20 20.76 -0.12
N ALA A 206 -2.30 19.79 0.79
CA ALA A 206 -2.17 18.36 0.50
C ALA A 206 -3.52 17.63 0.36
N GLY A 207 -4.62 18.25 0.80
CA GLY A 207 -5.91 17.59 0.96
C GLY A 207 -6.62 17.29 -0.37
N LEU A 208 -7.37 16.19 -0.39
CA LEU A 208 -8.39 15.88 -1.41
C LEU A 208 -9.76 16.46 -1.05
N VAL A 209 -9.91 16.89 0.20
CA VAL A 209 -11.10 17.51 0.78
C VAL A 209 -10.68 18.84 1.40
N SER A 210 -11.46 19.90 1.16
CA SER A 210 -11.01 21.27 1.46
C SER A 210 -11.62 21.89 2.73
N ASP A 211 -12.67 21.31 3.32
CA ASP A 211 -13.39 21.93 4.44
C ASP A 211 -14.04 20.92 5.40
N LEU A 212 -14.59 21.44 6.51
CA LEU A 212 -15.29 20.66 7.55
C LEU A 212 -16.58 19.98 7.05
N ASP A 213 -17.14 20.45 5.93
CA ASP A 213 -18.31 19.86 5.29
C ASP A 213 -17.95 18.74 4.29
N TYR A 214 -16.67 18.35 4.29
CA TYR A 214 -16.11 17.32 3.42
C TYR A 214 -16.26 17.59 1.93
N ARG A 215 -16.22 18.86 1.51
CA ARG A 215 -16.25 19.20 0.07
C ARG A 215 -15.03 18.63 -0.63
N VAL A 216 -15.27 17.70 -1.54
CA VAL A 216 -14.24 17.11 -2.42
C VAL A 216 -13.77 18.19 -3.41
N ASN A 217 -12.47 18.41 -3.48
CA ASN A 217 -11.88 19.40 -4.38
C ASN A 217 -11.52 18.81 -5.76
N ALA A 218 -10.92 19.62 -6.63
CA ALA A 218 -10.52 19.18 -7.97
C ALA A 218 -9.59 17.95 -7.93
N ALA A 219 -8.61 17.92 -7.03
CA ALA A 219 -7.72 16.77 -6.85
C ALA A 219 -8.45 15.52 -6.33
N GLY A 220 -9.33 15.69 -5.34
CA GLY A 220 -10.15 14.61 -4.82
C GLY A 220 -11.11 14.04 -5.86
N LYS A 221 -11.72 14.91 -6.68
CA LYS A 221 -12.59 14.49 -7.78
C LYS A 221 -11.80 13.70 -8.82
N HIS A 222 -10.63 14.19 -9.22
CA HIS A 222 -9.77 13.48 -10.17
C HIS A 222 -9.33 12.11 -9.64
N TYR A 223 -8.95 12.01 -8.36
CA TYR A 223 -8.66 10.74 -7.71
C TYR A 223 -9.86 9.78 -7.78
N LEU A 224 -11.07 10.24 -7.45
CA LEU A 224 -12.28 9.42 -7.53
C LEU A 224 -12.59 8.99 -8.97
N ASP A 225 -12.40 9.87 -9.95
CA ASP A 225 -12.60 9.55 -11.37
C ASP A 225 -11.61 8.47 -11.84
N LEU A 226 -10.33 8.56 -11.44
CA LEU A 226 -9.34 7.50 -11.71
C LEU A 226 -9.79 6.16 -11.12
N ILE A 227 -10.17 6.11 -9.85
CA ILE A 227 -10.48 4.84 -9.17
C ILE A 227 -11.82 4.24 -9.62
N TYR A 228 -12.87 5.05 -9.73
CA TYR A 228 -14.23 4.57 -9.93
C TYR A 228 -14.69 4.57 -11.39
N GLN A 229 -14.05 5.37 -12.27
CA GLN A 229 -14.42 5.45 -13.68
C GLN A 229 -13.36 4.82 -14.58
N GLU A 230 -12.09 5.23 -14.44
CA GLU A 230 -11.06 4.82 -15.39
C GLU A 230 -10.42 3.47 -15.05
N TRP A 231 -10.06 3.25 -13.79
CA TRP A 231 -9.42 2.02 -13.30
C TRP A 231 -10.45 1.02 -12.76
N ASN A 232 -11.60 1.02 -13.41
CA ASN A 232 -12.67 0.06 -13.18
C ASN A 232 -12.94 -0.70 -14.48
N THR A 233 -13.57 -1.86 -14.39
CA THR A 233 -13.91 -2.68 -15.54
C THR A 233 -15.39 -2.97 -15.51
N HIS A 234 -16.13 -2.36 -16.44
CA HIS A 234 -17.55 -2.58 -16.64
C HIS A 234 -17.82 -3.04 -18.07
N VAL A 235 -18.25 -4.29 -18.23
CA VAL A 235 -18.54 -4.89 -19.54
C VAL A 235 -19.88 -5.58 -19.53
N ILE A 236 -20.61 -5.48 -20.65
CA ILE A 236 -21.89 -6.13 -20.87
C ILE A 236 -21.80 -6.90 -22.18
N HIS A 237 -22.14 -8.18 -22.14
CA HIS A 237 -22.18 -9.05 -23.31
C HIS A 237 -23.57 -9.66 -23.47
N ASP A 238 -24.03 -9.75 -24.73
CA ASP A 238 -25.23 -10.49 -25.09
C ASP A 238 -24.87 -11.97 -25.32
N LEU A 239 -25.50 -12.87 -24.55
CA LEU A 239 -25.33 -14.31 -24.65
C LEU A 239 -25.88 -14.90 -25.97
N GLY A 240 -26.66 -14.14 -26.74
CA GLY A 240 -27.12 -14.53 -28.07
C GLY A 240 -26.00 -14.62 -29.12
N ASN A 241 -24.87 -13.94 -28.88
CA ASN A 241 -23.75 -13.84 -29.84
C ASN A 241 -22.59 -14.81 -29.53
N GLY A 242 -22.75 -15.71 -28.57
CA GLY A 242 -21.71 -16.66 -28.17
C GLY A 242 -21.74 -16.96 -26.68
N LYS A 243 -20.92 -17.92 -26.25
CA LYS A 243 -20.80 -18.33 -24.84
C LYS A 243 -19.42 -18.05 -24.24
N ILE A 244 -18.49 -17.55 -25.05
CA ILE A 244 -17.11 -17.24 -24.66
C ILE A 244 -16.86 -15.79 -25.05
N PHE A 245 -16.36 -15.00 -24.10
CA PHE A 245 -16.10 -13.57 -24.29
C PHE A 245 -14.71 -13.24 -23.76
N SER A 246 -13.96 -12.45 -24.53
CA SER A 246 -12.67 -11.92 -24.11
C SER A 246 -12.89 -10.55 -23.49
N VAL A 247 -12.44 -10.39 -22.25
CA VAL A 247 -12.51 -9.13 -21.49
C VAL A 247 -11.09 -8.70 -21.14
N ARG A 248 -10.82 -7.40 -21.25
CA ARG A 248 -9.65 -6.77 -20.63
C ARG A 248 -10.12 -6.10 -19.36
N GLY A 249 -9.55 -6.46 -18.22
CA GLY A 249 -9.88 -5.88 -16.93
C GLY A 249 -8.66 -5.64 -16.05
N PHE A 250 -8.82 -4.81 -15.03
CA PHE A 250 -7.81 -4.60 -13.98
C PHE A 250 -7.80 -5.75 -12.98
N HIS A 251 -6.68 -5.99 -12.29
CA HIS A 251 -6.68 -6.96 -11.19
C HIS A 251 -7.58 -6.48 -10.06
N GLY A 252 -8.31 -7.40 -9.43
CA GLY A 252 -9.21 -7.05 -8.33
C GLY A 252 -10.38 -8.01 -8.21
N ASP A 253 -11.31 -7.66 -7.34
CA ASP A 253 -12.53 -8.42 -7.10
C ASP A 253 -13.64 -8.01 -8.07
N TYR A 254 -14.33 -9.00 -8.61
CA TYR A 254 -15.36 -8.85 -9.62
C TYR A 254 -16.64 -9.60 -9.23
N GLU A 255 -17.75 -9.13 -9.80
CA GLU A 255 -19.04 -9.78 -9.76
C GLU A 255 -19.57 -9.93 -11.20
N VAL A 256 -19.87 -11.17 -11.62
CA VAL A 256 -20.61 -11.42 -12.87
C VAL A 256 -22.07 -11.64 -12.54
N ILE A 257 -22.93 -10.84 -13.14
CA ILE A 257 -24.38 -10.99 -13.06
C ILE A 257 -24.92 -11.42 -14.42
N VAL A 258 -25.49 -12.61 -14.50
CA VAL A 258 -26.21 -13.06 -15.70
C VAL A 258 -27.69 -12.69 -15.54
N LYS A 259 -28.26 -12.03 -16.56
CA LYS A 259 -29.66 -11.62 -16.58
C LYS A 259 -30.43 -12.33 -17.70
N TYR A 260 -31.67 -12.72 -17.42
CA TYR A 260 -32.62 -13.19 -18.41
C TYR A 260 -33.88 -12.32 -18.36
N LYS A 261 -34.29 -11.77 -19.50
CA LYS A 261 -35.42 -10.81 -19.60
C LYS A 261 -35.33 -9.66 -18.59
N GLY A 262 -34.12 -9.17 -18.34
CA GLY A 262 -33.85 -8.08 -17.40
C GLY A 262 -33.69 -8.49 -15.93
N SER A 263 -34.06 -9.71 -15.55
CA SER A 263 -33.95 -10.22 -14.17
C SER A 263 -32.63 -10.98 -13.96
N PRO A 264 -31.88 -10.73 -12.87
CA PRO A 264 -30.72 -11.54 -12.49
C PRO A 264 -31.11 -13.00 -12.27
N ILE A 265 -30.38 -13.93 -12.89
CA ILE A 265 -30.55 -15.39 -12.74
C ILE A 265 -29.30 -16.07 -12.18
N LYS A 266 -28.15 -15.40 -12.21
CA LYS A 266 -26.89 -15.87 -11.63
C LYS A 266 -26.10 -14.67 -11.14
N ASP A 267 -25.46 -14.86 -10.00
CA ASP A 267 -24.48 -13.97 -9.41
C ASP A 267 -23.26 -14.84 -9.06
N GLN A 268 -22.07 -14.44 -9.49
CA GLN A 268 -20.82 -15.12 -9.21
C GLN A 268 -19.71 -14.10 -8.96
N LYS A 269 -19.07 -14.24 -7.78
CA LYS A 269 -17.91 -13.44 -7.39
C LYS A 269 -16.63 -14.18 -7.69
N PHE A 270 -15.62 -13.46 -8.14
CA PHE A 270 -14.29 -13.99 -8.41
C PHE A 270 -13.25 -12.86 -8.29
N THR A 271 -11.97 -13.23 -8.18
CA THR A 271 -10.86 -12.28 -8.17
C THR A 271 -10.04 -12.51 -9.43
N LEU A 272 -9.69 -11.44 -10.14
CA LEU A 272 -8.77 -11.47 -11.28
C LEU A 272 -7.36 -11.13 -10.79
N THR A 273 -6.44 -12.07 -10.91
CA THR A 273 -5.02 -11.93 -10.57
C THR A 273 -4.15 -11.93 -11.81
N LYS A 274 -2.84 -11.67 -11.65
CA LYS A 274 -1.85 -11.73 -12.74
C LYS A 274 -1.77 -13.08 -13.45
N SER A 275 -2.18 -14.17 -12.79
CA SER A 275 -2.13 -15.54 -13.33
C SER A 275 -3.43 -16.01 -13.97
N ASP A 276 -4.55 -15.31 -13.74
CA ASP A 276 -5.86 -15.76 -14.19
C ASP A 276 -6.06 -15.44 -15.67
N THR A 277 -6.51 -16.44 -16.43
CA THR A 277 -6.75 -16.31 -17.87
C THR A 277 -8.17 -16.68 -18.29
N HIS A 278 -8.92 -17.35 -17.41
CA HIS A 278 -10.27 -17.85 -17.70
C HIS A 278 -11.13 -17.84 -16.43
N VAL A 279 -12.40 -17.49 -16.57
CA VAL A 279 -13.41 -17.54 -15.51
C VAL A 279 -14.64 -18.22 -16.06
N ASP A 280 -14.96 -19.40 -15.54
CA ASP A 280 -16.14 -20.15 -15.97
C ASP A 280 -17.38 -19.71 -15.18
N VAL A 281 -18.41 -19.25 -15.89
CA VAL A 281 -19.70 -18.89 -15.31
C VAL A 281 -20.73 -19.93 -15.73
N THR A 282 -21.11 -20.79 -14.79
CA THR A 282 -22.13 -21.82 -15.04
C THR A 282 -23.51 -21.29 -14.71
N VAL A 283 -24.39 -21.30 -15.71
CA VAL A 283 -25.82 -21.00 -15.57
C VAL A 283 -26.57 -22.32 -15.67
N THR A 284 -27.09 -22.81 -14.54
CA THR A 284 -28.00 -23.98 -14.54
C THR A 284 -29.35 -23.59 -15.14
N ASP A 285 -29.87 -24.49 -15.97
CA ASP A 285 -31.03 -24.29 -16.82
C ASP A 285 -32.22 -23.70 -16.05
N ILE A 286 -32.79 -22.62 -16.58
CA ILE A 286 -34.06 -22.10 -16.10
C ILE A 286 -35.10 -23.10 -16.61
N HIS A 287 -35.39 -24.16 -15.84
CA HIS A 287 -36.50 -25.06 -16.11
C HIS A 287 -37.84 -24.33 -15.93
N GLY A 288 -38.14 -23.38 -16.82
CA GLY A 288 -39.45 -22.82 -17.05
C GLY A 288 -40.09 -23.59 -18.21
N LYS A 289 -40.83 -24.65 -17.86
CA LYS A 289 -41.76 -25.42 -18.70
C LYS A 289 -41.73 -25.11 -20.20
N ILE A 290 -41.21 -26.04 -21.00
CA ILE A 290 -41.60 -26.17 -22.39
C ILE A 290 -43.10 -26.53 -22.40
N CYS A 291 -43.97 -25.52 -22.52
CA CYS A 291 -45.36 -25.75 -22.86
C CYS A 291 -45.43 -25.99 -24.37
N TYR A 292 -45.50 -27.25 -24.79
CA TYR A 292 -46.15 -27.59 -26.05
C TYR A 292 -47.67 -27.63 -25.80
N SER A 293 -48.43 -26.85 -26.57
CA SER A 293 -49.83 -27.16 -26.84
C SER A 293 -50.13 -26.76 -28.29
N HIS A 294 -50.83 -27.66 -28.99
CA HIS A 294 -51.13 -27.67 -30.42
C HIS A 294 -51.56 -26.34 -31.04
#